data_AF-A0A7V5F098-F1
#
_entry.id   AF-A0A7V5F098-F1
#
_cell.length_a   1.000
_cell.length_b   1.000
_cell.length_c   1.000
_cell.angle_alpha   90.00
_cell.angle_beta   90.00
_cell.angle_gamma   90.00
#
_symmetry.space_group_name_H-M   'P 1'
#
loop_
_entity.id
_entity.type
_entity.pdbx_description
1 polymer ?
#
loop_
_entity_poly.entity_id
_entity_poly.type
_entity_poly.pdbx_seq_one_letter_code
_entity_poly.pdbx_strand_id
1 'polypeptide(L)'
;MSVKNEQEWFNKFYEGTFLIKGWKDRMKEILRAAHPENKEEMRKSLDSLGEKIGREWAKDNSVRRIDTAMMKQWGEELIAAKGKGADALNENIGKIDAQVNKILS
;
A
#
# COMPACT_ATOMS: atom_id res chain seq x y z
N MET A 1 -25.05 -12.78 9.22
CA MET A 1 -23.67 -12.38 8.90
C MET A 1 -23.65 -10.87 8.74
N SER A 2 -22.80 -10.16 9.47
CA SER A 2 -22.66 -8.70 9.31
C SER A 2 -21.89 -8.45 8.02
N VAL A 3 -22.51 -7.73 7.08
CA VAL A 3 -21.85 -7.34 5.82
C VAL A 3 -20.75 -6.36 6.18
N LYS A 4 -19.52 -6.70 5.80
CA LYS A 4 -18.36 -5.82 5.96
C LYS A 4 -18.63 -4.49 5.23
N ASN A 5 -18.64 -3.37 5.95
CA ASN A 5 -18.72 -2.06 5.32
C ASN A 5 -17.38 -1.72 4.65
N GLU A 6 -17.27 -1.93 3.34
CA GLU A 6 -16.02 -1.73 2.60
C GLU A 6 -15.45 -0.33 2.79
N GLN A 7 -16.27 0.71 2.86
CA GLN A 7 -15.79 2.08 3.06
C GLN A 7 -15.11 2.26 4.43
N GLU A 8 -15.67 1.68 5.49
CA GLU A 8 -15.05 1.73 6.83
C GLU A 8 -13.72 0.99 6.85
N TRP A 9 -13.63 -0.16 6.17
CA TRP A 9 -12.39 -0.93 6.11
C TRP A 9 -11.33 -0.29 5.22
N PHE A 10 -11.74 0.37 4.14
CA PHE A 10 -10.88 1.21 3.33
C PHE A 10 -10.31 2.37 4.15
N ASN A 11 -11.13 3.02 4.96
CA ASN A 11 -10.67 4.06 5.88
C ASN A 11 -9.68 3.50 6.90
N LYS A 12 -9.97 2.33 7.50
CA LYS A 12 -9.03 1.65 8.42
C LYS A 12 -7.70 1.28 7.76
N PHE A 13 -7.70 0.93 6.47
CA PHE A 13 -6.46 0.70 5.75
C PHE A 13 -5.60 1.97 5.65
N TYR A 14 -6.20 3.11 5.31
CA TYR A 14 -5.46 4.36 5.16
C TYR A 14 -5.03 4.97 6.50
N GLU A 15 -5.91 5.00 7.49
CA GLU A 15 -5.65 5.59 8.80
C GLU A 15 -4.86 4.66 9.72
N GLY A 16 -5.05 3.34 9.56
CA GLY A 16 -4.51 2.35 10.47
C GLY A 16 -5.32 2.21 11.75
N THR A 17 -4.68 1.70 12.78
CA THR A 17 -5.22 1.56 14.13
C THR A 17 -4.22 2.14 15.13
N PHE A 18 -4.61 2.19 16.40
CA PHE A 18 -3.72 2.63 17.47
C PHE A 18 -2.35 1.91 17.49
N LEU A 19 -2.31 0.62 17.13
CA LEU A 19 -1.09 -0.20 17.17
C LEU A 19 -0.42 -0.37 15.79
N ILE A 20 -1.15 -0.13 14.71
CA ILE A 20 -0.71 -0.47 13.35
C ILE A 20 -0.82 0.78 12.48
N LYS A 21 0.32 1.29 12.01
CA LYS A 21 0.38 2.39 11.04
C LYS A 21 -0.45 2.07 9.80
N GLY A 22 -1.32 3.00 9.41
CA GLY A 22 -2.04 2.94 8.14
C GLY A 22 -1.16 3.29 6.94
N TRP A 23 -1.75 3.18 5.75
CA TRP A 23 -1.07 3.52 4.50
C TRP A 23 -0.57 4.97 4.47
N LYS A 24 -1.35 5.93 5.00
CA LYS A 24 -0.95 7.36 5.04
C LYS A 24 0.38 7.58 5.76
N ASP A 25 0.54 6.97 6.92
CA ASP A 25 1.77 7.13 7.70
C ASP A 25 2.95 6.38 7.09
N ARG A 26 2.70 5.23 6.46
CA ARG A 26 3.71 4.52 5.67
C ARG A 26 4.20 5.37 4.50
N MET A 27 3.30 6.00 3.75
CA MET A 27 3.66 6.89 2.64
C MET A 27 4.49 8.09 3.12
N LYS A 28 4.09 8.75 4.22
CA LYS A 28 4.88 9.85 4.81
C LYS A 28 6.29 9.39 5.14
N GLU A 29 6.44 8.20 5.71
CA GLU A 29 7.74 7.64 6.08
C GLU A 29 8.62 7.32 4.87
N ILE A 30 8.01 6.81 3.78
CA ILE A 30 8.68 6.49 2.52
C ILE A 30 9.10 7.79 1.81
N LEU A 31 8.18 8.73 1.62
CA LEU A 31 8.41 9.98 0.89
C LEU A 31 9.38 10.95 1.58
N ARG A 32 9.70 10.74 2.86
CA ARG A 32 10.77 11.48 3.55
C ARG A 32 12.17 11.15 3.01
N ALA A 33 12.37 9.97 2.43
CA ALA A 33 13.66 9.56 1.88
C ALA A 33 13.79 9.84 0.36
N ALA A 34 12.72 10.32 -0.28
CA ALA A 34 12.71 10.60 -1.72
C ALA A 34 13.42 11.92 -2.04
N HIS A 35 14.17 11.93 -3.15
CA HIS A 35 14.71 13.16 -3.72
C HIS A 35 13.57 14.09 -4.15
N PRO A 36 13.67 15.42 -3.94
CA PRO A 36 12.60 16.37 -4.26
C PRO A 36 12.08 16.26 -5.69
N GLU A 37 12.97 16.01 -6.65
CA GLU A 37 12.67 15.87 -8.08
C GLU A 37 11.76 14.67 -8.40
N ASN A 38 11.90 13.57 -7.66
CA ASN A 38 11.16 12.32 -7.89
C ASN A 38 10.00 12.11 -6.89
N LYS A 39 9.90 12.97 -5.87
CA LYS A 39 8.97 12.81 -4.75
C LYS A 39 7.51 12.84 -5.18
N GLU A 40 7.15 13.72 -6.12
CA GLU A 40 5.77 13.84 -6.60
C GLU A 40 5.33 12.65 -7.45
N GLU A 41 6.22 12.13 -8.30
CA GLU A 41 5.94 10.93 -9.09
C GLU A 41 5.79 9.70 -8.17
N MET A 42 6.72 9.54 -7.23
CA MET A 42 6.67 8.46 -6.25
C MET A 42 5.39 8.54 -5.39
N ARG A 43 4.96 9.75 -5.02
CA ARG A 43 3.70 9.97 -4.30
C ARG A 43 2.51 9.47 -5.11
N LYS A 44 2.41 9.83 -6.40
CA LYS A 44 1.33 9.37 -7.29
C LYS A 44 1.30 7.85 -7.40
N SER A 45 2.47 7.22 -7.53
CA SER A 45 2.57 5.76 -7.62
C SER A 45 2.12 5.07 -6.32
N LEU A 46 2.52 5.61 -5.17
CA LEU A 46 2.08 5.10 -3.85
C LEU A 46 0.59 5.36 -3.58
N ASP A 47 0.06 6.49 -4.03
CA ASP A 47 -1.38 6.80 -3.91
C ASP A 47 -2.20 5.80 -4.73
N SER A 48 -1.82 5.58 -6.01
CA SER A 48 -2.49 4.61 -6.88
C SER A 48 -2.40 3.18 -6.35
N LEU A 49 -1.21 2.77 -5.90
CA LEU A 49 -1.00 1.44 -5.34
C LEU A 49 -1.83 1.22 -4.07
N GLY A 50 -1.83 2.21 -3.17
CA GLY A 50 -2.65 2.19 -1.96
C GLY A 50 -4.13 2.07 -2.27
N GLU A 51 -4.62 2.77 -3.29
CA GLU A 51 -6.02 2.73 -3.66
C GLU A 51 -6.44 1.33 -4.12
N LYS A 52 -5.64 0.70 -4.99
CA LYS A 52 -5.89 -0.67 -5.48
C LYS A 52 -5.91 -1.69 -4.33
N ILE A 53 -4.86 -1.67 -3.50
CA ILE A 53 -4.71 -2.58 -2.36
C ILE A 53 -5.86 -2.37 -1.36
N GLY A 54 -6.09 -1.12 -0.98
CA GLY A 54 -7.08 -0.76 0.03
C GLY A 54 -8.48 -1.17 -0.39
N ARG A 55 -8.88 -0.87 -1.64
CA ARG A 55 -10.22 -1.20 -2.14
C ARG A 55 -10.43 -2.71 -2.18
N GLU A 56 -9.44 -3.47 -2.66
CA GLU A 56 -9.56 -4.92 -2.68
C GLU A 56 -9.62 -5.52 -1.28
N TRP A 57 -8.71 -5.12 -0.40
CA TRP A 57 -8.66 -5.67 0.96
C TRP A 57 -9.89 -5.30 1.80
N ALA A 58 -10.53 -4.18 1.49
CA ALA A 58 -11.74 -3.72 2.13
C ALA A 58 -12.96 -4.60 1.84
N LYS A 59 -12.96 -5.37 0.73
CA LYS A 59 -14.03 -6.32 0.38
C LYS A 59 -14.20 -7.41 1.43
N ASP A 60 -15.34 -8.10 1.40
CA ASP A 60 -15.58 -9.25 2.26
C ASP A 60 -14.46 -10.31 2.12
N ASN A 61 -14.11 -10.95 3.24
CA ASN A 61 -13.00 -11.91 3.27
C ASN A 61 -13.23 -13.12 2.36
N SER A 62 -14.49 -13.46 2.06
CA SER A 62 -14.85 -14.58 1.17
C SER A 62 -14.61 -14.27 -0.31
N VAL A 63 -14.45 -13.00 -0.69
CA VAL A 63 -14.33 -12.59 -2.10
C VAL A 63 -13.05 -11.80 -2.40
N ARG A 64 -12.40 -11.20 -1.39
CA ARG A 64 -11.17 -10.45 -1.59
C ARG A 64 -10.05 -11.37 -2.08
N ARG A 65 -9.24 -10.85 -3.01
CA ARG A 65 -8.06 -11.53 -3.55
C ARG A 65 -6.77 -11.10 -2.86
N ILE A 66 -6.77 -9.91 -2.27
CA ILE A 66 -5.65 -9.38 -1.48
C ILE A 66 -5.97 -9.55 0.00
N ASP A 67 -5.15 -10.33 0.68
CA ASP A 67 -5.28 -10.57 2.12
C ASP A 67 -4.30 -9.71 2.95
N THR A 68 -4.42 -9.83 4.27
CA THR A 68 -3.59 -9.08 5.22
C THR A 68 -2.12 -9.50 5.16
N ALA A 69 -1.79 -10.74 4.78
CA ALA A 69 -0.41 -11.21 4.72
C ALA A 69 0.33 -10.57 3.56
N MET A 70 -0.30 -10.49 2.38
CA MET A 70 0.25 -9.79 1.21
C MET A 70 0.51 -8.31 1.52
N MET A 71 -0.44 -7.62 2.14
CA MET A 71 -0.26 -6.22 2.52
C MET A 71 0.90 -6.00 3.49
N LYS A 72 1.03 -6.88 4.49
CA LYS A 72 2.12 -6.81 5.45
C LYS A 72 3.47 -7.00 4.75
N GLN A 73 3.57 -8.01 3.88
CA GLN A 73 4.76 -8.28 3.09
C GLN A 73 5.14 -7.07 2.23
N TRP A 74 4.22 -6.54 1.42
CA TRP A 74 4.51 -5.37 0.58
C TRP A 74 4.89 -4.13 1.39
N GLY A 75 4.27 -3.93 2.57
CA GLY A 75 4.66 -2.87 3.48
C GLY A 75 6.10 -3.01 4.00
N GLU A 76 6.53 -4.23 4.32
CA GLU A 76 7.90 -4.57 4.73
C GLU A 76 8.89 -4.38 3.58
N GLU A 77 8.54 -4.84 2.37
CA GLU A 77 9.35 -4.66 1.15
C GLU A 77 9.59 -3.18 0.84
N LEU A 78 8.55 -2.33 0.93
CA LEU A 78 8.68 -0.88 0.72
C LEU A 78 9.63 -0.22 1.74
N ILE A 79 9.58 -0.63 3.01
CA ILE A 79 10.50 -0.10 4.03
C ILE A 79 11.93 -0.60 3.82
N ALA A 80 12.10 -1.87 3.46
CA ALA A 80 13.41 -2.41 3.12
C ALA A 80 14.01 -1.71 1.89
N ALA A 81 13.21 -1.45 0.86
CA ALA A 81 13.62 -0.75 -0.35
C ALA A 81 13.97 0.71 -0.07
N LYS A 82 13.17 1.41 0.76
CA LYS A 82 13.49 2.76 1.25
C LYS A 82 14.90 2.83 1.86
N GLY A 83 15.29 1.84 2.66
CA GLY A 83 16.62 1.78 3.29
C GLY A 83 17.78 1.64 2.30
N LYS A 84 17.51 1.26 1.04
CA LYS A 84 18.50 1.06 -0.03
C LYS A 84 18.60 2.25 -0.99
N GLY A 85 17.72 3.25 -0.86
CA GLY A 85 17.70 4.46 -1.70
C GLY A 85 16.50 4.55 -2.65
N ALA A 86 16.40 5.69 -3.34
CA ALA A 86 15.24 6.04 -4.15
C ALA A 86 15.02 5.11 -5.35
N ASP A 87 16.09 4.66 -6.01
CA ASP A 87 15.99 3.77 -7.18
C ASP A 87 15.42 2.40 -6.80
N ALA A 88 15.96 1.80 -5.72
CA ALA A 88 15.47 0.53 -5.20
C ALA A 88 13.99 0.63 -4.76
N LEU A 89 13.61 1.76 -4.17
CA LEU A 89 12.23 2.04 -3.79
C LEU A 89 11.30 2.16 -5.01
N ASN A 90 11.69 2.90 -6.05
CA ASN A 90 10.92 3.03 -7.29
C ASN A 90 10.75 1.69 -7.99
N GLU A 91 11.81 0.91 -8.12
CA GLU A 91 11.76 -0.45 -8.68
C GLU A 91 10.78 -1.32 -7.88
N ASN A 92 10.83 -1.25 -6.55
CA ASN A 92 9.97 -2.05 -5.70
C ASN A 92 8.50 -1.63 -5.77
N ILE A 93 8.21 -0.32 -5.85
CA ILE A 93 6.84 0.17 -6.09
C ILE A 93 6.29 -0.40 -7.40
N GLY A 94 7.08 -0.37 -8.48
CA GLY A 94 6.68 -0.93 -9.77
C GLY A 94 6.44 -2.45 -9.73
N LYS A 95 7.31 -3.20 -9.04
CA LYS A 95 7.14 -4.64 -8.83
C LYS A 95 5.84 -4.98 -8.10
N ILE A 96 5.56 -4.27 -7.01
CA ILE A 96 4.34 -4.49 -6.23
C ILE A 96 3.12 -4.11 -7.07
N ASP A 97 3.14 -2.99 -7.79
CA ASP A 97 2.01 -2.59 -8.65
C ASP A 97 1.71 -3.63 -9.73
N ALA A 98 2.74 -4.19 -10.38
CA ALA A 98 2.58 -5.27 -11.35
C ALA A 98 1.97 -6.53 -10.72
N GLN A 99 2.38 -6.90 -9.50
CA GLN A 99 1.77 -8.02 -8.78
C GLN A 99 0.31 -7.76 -8.44
N VAL A 100 -0.01 -6.57 -7.92
CA VAL A 100 -1.39 -6.16 -7.61
C VAL A 100 -2.25 -6.22 -8.87
N ASN A 101 -1.80 -5.63 -9.98
CA ASN A 101 -2.54 -5.66 -11.24
C ASN A 101 -2.81 -7.10 -11.73
N LYS A 102 -1.84 -8.01 -11.57
CA LYS A 102 -2.00 -9.43 -11.92
C LYS A 102 -3.00 -10.16 -11.02
N ILE A 103 -3.09 -9.80 -9.74
CA ILE A 103 -4.07 -10.38 -8.80
C ILE A 103 -5.48 -9.85 -9.12
N LEU A 104 -5.59 -8.60 -9.55
CA LEU A 104 -6.86 -7.91 -9.78
C LEU A 104 -7.44 -8.08 -11.19
N SER A 105 -6.65 -8.51 -12.18
CA SER A 105 -7.14 -8.91 -13.51
C SER A 105 -8.12 -10.07 -13.43
#